data_AF-A0A1Q7ZVE3-F1
#
_entry.id   AF-A0A1Q7ZVE3-F1
#
_cell.length_a   1.000
_cell.length_b   1.000
_cell.length_c   1.000
_cell.angle_alpha   90.00
_cell.angle_beta   90.00
_cell.angle_gamma   90.00
#
_symmetry.space_group_name_H-M   'P 1'
#
loop_
_entity.id
_entity.type
_entity.pdbx_description
1 polymer ?
#
loop_
_entity_poly.entity_id
_entity_poly.type
_entity_poly.pdbx_seq_one_letter_code
_entity_poly.pdbx_strand_id
1 'polypeptide(L)'
;MKTSLLYRIAAVLLLLFAIAHTVSFSQSDPQWGTDAMLSSMRSIHFDVLGFNRTYWDFFLAAGFSVGVLYLFAAVLAWQLGSLPAATMSLMRGTAWT
;
A
#
# COMPACT_ATOMS: atom_id res chain seq x y z
N MET A 1 23.70 -10.32 -10.42
CA MET A 1 22.30 -10.44 -10.87
C MET A 1 22.01 -9.30 -11.84
N LYS A 2 21.16 -9.49 -12.85
CA LYS A 2 20.77 -8.38 -13.75
C LYS A 2 19.86 -7.40 -12.98
N THR A 3 20.12 -6.11 -13.06
CA THR A 3 19.32 -5.09 -12.33
C THR A 3 17.84 -5.13 -12.73
N SER A 4 17.54 -5.44 -13.99
CA SER A 4 16.17 -5.68 -14.45
C SER A 4 15.47 -6.80 -13.68
N LEU A 5 16.17 -7.88 -13.33
CA LEU A 5 15.60 -8.97 -12.55
C LEU A 5 15.27 -8.53 -11.11
N LEU A 6 16.11 -7.69 -10.49
CA LEU A 6 15.85 -7.14 -9.16
C LEU A 6 14.58 -6.29 -9.17
N TYR A 7 14.38 -5.45 -10.18
CA TYR A 7 13.16 -4.67 -10.35
C TYR A 7 11.91 -5.54 -10.54
N ARG A 8 12.00 -6.65 -11.30
CA ARG A 8 10.89 -7.59 -11.46
C ARG A 8 10.52 -8.27 -10.14
N ILE A 9 11.52 -8.72 -9.39
CA ILE A 9 11.32 -9.32 -8.06
C ILE A 9 10.66 -8.29 -7.14
N ALA A 10 11.17 -7.07 -7.10
CA ALA A 10 10.60 -5.99 -6.29
C ALA A 10 9.14 -5.70 -6.66
N ALA A 11 8.83 -5.62 -7.96
CA ALA A 11 7.46 -5.40 -8.43
C ALA A 11 6.50 -6.50 -7.96
N VAL A 12 6.90 -7.77 -8.06
CA VAL A 12 6.10 -8.91 -7.60
C VAL A 12 5.92 -8.88 -6.09
N LEU A 13 6.99 -8.64 -5.33
CA LEU A 13 6.90 -8.55 -3.87
C LEU A 13 6.01 -7.39 -3.43
N LEU A 14 6.12 -6.22 -4.06
CA LEU A 14 5.26 -5.07 -3.77
C LEU A 14 3.79 -5.36 -4.08
N LEU A 15 3.49 -6.09 -5.16
CA LEU A 15 2.12 -6.51 -5.48
C LEU A 15 1.57 -7.47 -4.42
N LEU A 16 2.35 -8.47 -4.02
CA LEU A 16 1.96 -9.38 -2.93
C LEU A 16 1.74 -8.63 -1.62
N PHE A 17 2.61 -7.66 -1.32
CA PHE A 17 2.50 -6.82 -0.14
C PHE A 17 1.26 -5.94 -0.18
N ALA A 18 0.91 -5.39 -1.35
CA ALA A 18 -0.32 -4.61 -1.52
C ALA A 18 -1.56 -5.44 -1.19
N ILE A 19 -1.61 -6.69 -1.69
CA ILE A 19 -2.72 -7.62 -1.41
C ILE A 19 -2.75 -7.97 0.08
N ALA A 20 -1.62 -8.43 0.63
CA ALA A 20 -1.52 -8.82 2.03
C ALA A 20 -1.91 -7.66 2.96
N HIS A 21 -1.34 -6.47 2.75
CA HIS A 21 -1.65 -5.29 3.53
C HIS A 21 -3.16 -4.99 3.50
N THR A 22 -3.74 -4.89 2.29
CA THR A 22 -5.15 -4.53 2.10
C THR A 22 -6.10 -5.50 2.80
N VAL A 23 -5.84 -6.80 2.67
CA VAL A 23 -6.67 -7.85 3.27
C VAL A 23 -6.48 -7.89 4.79
N SER A 24 -5.25 -7.81 5.28
CA SER A 24 -4.94 -8.02 6.70
C SER A 24 -5.38 -6.88 7.60
N PHE A 25 -5.19 -5.62 7.24
CA PHE A 25 -5.55 -4.51 8.16
C PHE A 25 -7.08 -4.38 8.34
N SER A 26 -7.85 -4.81 7.34
CA SER A 26 -9.31 -4.71 7.34
C SER A 26 -10.01 -5.77 8.19
N GLN A 27 -9.25 -6.75 8.69
CA GLN A 27 -9.74 -7.88 9.47
C GLN A 27 -9.19 -7.85 10.89
N SER A 28 -9.98 -8.35 11.83
CA SER A 28 -9.56 -8.57 13.21
C SER A 28 -10.01 -9.96 13.63
N ASP A 29 -9.13 -10.68 14.32
CA ASP A 29 -9.50 -11.96 14.94
C ASP A 29 -10.31 -11.67 16.22
N PRO A 30 -11.53 -12.23 16.37
CA PRO A 30 -12.32 -12.09 17.59
C PRO A 30 -11.59 -12.59 18.85
N GLN A 31 -10.67 -13.55 18.71
CA GLN A 31 -9.91 -14.09 19.83
C GLN A 31 -8.95 -13.07 20.46
N TRP A 32 -8.67 -11.95 19.78
CA TRP A 32 -7.79 -10.90 20.31
C TRP A 32 -8.49 -9.99 21.32
N GLY A 33 -9.81 -10.10 21.50
CA GLY A 33 -10.56 -9.33 22.51
C GLY A 33 -10.63 -7.83 22.23
N THR A 34 -10.52 -7.41 20.97
CA THR A 34 -10.50 -6.01 20.53
C THR A 34 -11.89 -5.44 20.18
N ASP A 35 -12.96 -6.24 20.33
CA ASP A 35 -14.32 -5.89 19.89
C ASP A 35 -14.83 -4.56 20.48
N ALA A 36 -14.57 -4.31 21.76
CA ALA A 36 -14.98 -3.07 22.43
C ALA A 36 -14.30 -1.84 21.81
N MET A 37 -13.00 -1.96 21.48
CA MET A 37 -12.24 -0.91 20.80
C MET A 37 -12.77 -0.69 19.38
N LEU A 38 -12.95 -1.76 18.60
CA LEU A 38 -13.47 -1.69 17.23
C LEU A 38 -14.88 -1.09 17.19
N SER A 39 -15.74 -1.47 18.14
CA SER A 39 -17.08 -0.89 18.31
C SER A 39 -17.01 0.61 18.61
N SER A 40 -16.09 1.03 19.49
CA SER A 40 -15.84 2.43 19.79
C SER A 40 -15.38 3.22 18.55
N MET A 41 -14.43 2.69 17.77
CA MET A 41 -13.98 3.34 16.53
C MET A 41 -15.12 3.53 15.50
N ARG A 42 -16.07 2.59 15.47
CA ARG A 42 -17.25 2.63 14.59
C ARG A 42 -18.37 3.53 15.11
N SER A 43 -18.37 3.88 16.40
CA SER A 43 -19.41 4.74 17.00
C SER A 43 -19.00 6.21 17.11
N ILE A 44 -17.70 6.51 17.09
CA ILE A 44 -17.19 7.90 17.07
C ILE A 44 -17.36 8.48 15.67
N HIS A 45 -18.31 9.40 15.53
CA HIS A 45 -18.62 10.09 14.28
C HIS A 45 -18.14 11.54 14.29
N PHE A 46 -17.76 12.06 13.13
CA PHE A 46 -17.38 13.45 12.91
C PHE A 46 -17.67 13.87 11.47
N ASP A 47 -17.97 15.15 11.29
CA ASP A 47 -18.22 15.71 9.96
C ASP A 47 -16.90 16.23 9.37
N VAL A 48 -16.47 15.65 8.25
CA VAL A 48 -15.30 16.07 7.48
C VAL A 48 -15.72 16.38 6.05
N LEU A 49 -15.37 17.56 5.56
CA LEU A 49 -15.67 17.98 4.18
C LEU A 49 -17.15 17.81 3.80
N GLY A 50 -18.07 17.95 4.76
CA GLY A 50 -19.51 17.77 4.56
C GLY A 50 -20.01 16.32 4.61
N PHE A 51 -19.13 15.35 4.91
CA PHE A 51 -19.50 13.95 5.10
C PHE A 51 -19.38 13.54 6.56
N ASN A 52 -20.40 12.86 7.08
CA ASN A 52 -20.34 12.22 8.38
C ASN A 52 -19.57 10.89 8.26
N ARG A 53 -18.46 10.76 8.99
CA ARG A 53 -17.55 9.61 8.93
C ARG A 53 -17.21 9.14 10.34
N THR A 54 -16.87 7.86 10.45
CA THR A 54 -16.40 7.27 11.70
C THR A 54 -14.87 7.29 11.79
N TYR A 55 -14.34 7.12 12.99
CA TYR A 55 -12.90 6.91 13.16
C TYR A 55 -12.44 5.63 12.44
N TRP A 56 -13.30 4.60 12.40
CA TRP A 56 -13.08 3.39 11.64
C TRP A 56 -12.91 3.65 10.13
N ASP A 57 -13.71 4.54 9.54
CA ASP A 57 -13.58 4.90 8.11
C ASP A 57 -12.20 5.53 7.82
N PHE A 58 -11.69 6.34 8.73
CA PHE A 58 -10.36 6.94 8.60
C PHE A 58 -9.23 5.92 8.72
N PHE A 59 -9.35 4.98 9.67
CA PHE A 59 -8.41 3.87 9.78
C PHE A 59 -8.36 3.05 8.49
N LEU A 60 -9.54 2.73 7.93
CA LEU A 60 -9.63 2.01 6.66
C LEU A 60 -9.02 2.81 5.51
N ALA A 61 -9.38 4.08 5.37
CA ALA A 61 -8.88 4.96 4.31
C ALA A 61 -7.35 5.11 4.36
N ALA A 62 -6.78 5.23 5.55
CA ALA A 62 -5.33 5.26 5.74
C ALA A 62 -4.67 3.97 5.22
N GLY A 63 -5.18 2.80 5.61
CA GLY A 63 -4.68 1.51 5.11
C GLY A 63 -4.81 1.37 3.59
N PHE A 64 -5.96 1.73 3.01
CA PHE A 64 -6.15 1.69 1.56
C PHE A 64 -5.20 2.64 0.81
N SER A 65 -4.93 3.83 1.36
CA SER A 65 -3.99 4.77 0.75
C SER A 65 -2.57 4.19 0.62
N VAL A 66 -2.13 3.46 1.65
CA VAL A 66 -0.84 2.74 1.63
C VAL A 66 -0.87 1.59 0.62
N GLY A 67 -1.98 0.85 0.54
CA GLY A 67 -2.19 -0.16 -0.50
C GLY A 67 -2.04 0.40 -1.92
N VAL A 68 -2.63 1.56 -2.20
CA VAL A 68 -2.48 2.27 -3.49
C VAL A 68 -1.02 2.66 -3.75
N LEU A 69 -0.30 3.14 -2.73
CA LEU A 69 1.13 3.46 -2.86
C LEU A 69 1.98 2.21 -3.17
N TYR A 70 1.66 1.05 -2.60
CA TYR A 70 2.32 -0.21 -2.97
C TYR A 70 2.05 -0.61 -4.42
N LEU A 71 0.80 -0.50 -4.89
CA LEU A 71 0.46 -0.77 -6.28
C LEU A 71 1.19 0.17 -7.24
N PHE A 72 1.22 1.47 -6.92
CA PHE A 72 1.97 2.46 -7.68
C PHE A 72 3.46 2.09 -7.73
N ALA A 73 4.07 1.76 -6.58
CA ALA A 73 5.46 1.35 -6.52
C ALA A 73 5.75 0.06 -7.31
N ALA A 74 4.82 -0.91 -7.30
CA ALA A 74 4.93 -2.14 -8.07
C ALA A 74 4.95 -1.86 -9.59
N VAL A 75 4.02 -1.01 -10.06
CA VAL A 75 3.98 -0.58 -11.47
C VAL A 75 5.25 0.17 -11.84
N LEU A 76 5.71 1.09 -10.99
CA LEU A 76 6.93 1.85 -11.22
C LEU A 76 8.16 0.93 -11.31
N ALA A 77 8.31 -0.01 -10.39
CA ALA A 77 9.40 -1.00 -10.41
C ALA A 77 9.33 -1.86 -11.69
N TRP A 78 8.14 -2.28 -12.11
CA TRP A 78 7.95 -3.03 -13.35
C TRP A 78 8.39 -2.23 -14.58
N GLN A 79 8.04 -0.94 -14.65
CA GLN A 79 8.45 -0.05 -15.72
C GLN A 79 9.96 0.16 -15.74
N LEU A 80 10.59 0.46 -14.61
CA LEU A 80 12.05 0.63 -14.50
C LEU A 80 12.82 -0.62 -14.92
N GLY A 81 12.35 -1.81 -14.53
CA GLY A 81 12.93 -3.09 -14.96
C GLY A 81 12.75 -3.41 -16.46
N SER A 82 11.97 -2.60 -17.19
CA SER A 82 11.71 -2.74 -18.62
C SER A 82 12.45 -1.71 -19.48
N LEU A 83 13.05 -0.68 -18.87
CA LEU A 83 13.66 0.42 -19.61
C LEU A 83 15.06 0.05 -20.17
N PRO A 84 15.45 0.63 -21.32
CA PRO A 84 16.82 0.53 -21.83
C PRO A 84 17.83 1.17 -20.86
N ALA A 85 19.06 0.65 -20.86
CA ALA A 85 20.14 1.15 -19.99
C ALA A 85 20.44 2.66 -20.19
N ALA A 86 20.35 3.15 -21.44
CA ALA A 86 20.52 4.57 -21.75
C ALA A 86 19.49 5.44 -21.01
N THR A 87 18.21 5.06 -21.01
CA THR A 87 17.16 5.78 -20.29
C THR A 87 17.35 5.69 -18.78
N MET A 88 17.71 4.51 -18.27
CA MET A 88 17.98 4.31 -16.84
C MET A 88 19.12 5.21 -16.32
N SER A 89 20.13 5.48 -17.16
CA SER A 89 21.25 6.36 -16.81
C SER A 89 20.85 7.82 -16.57
N LEU A 90 19.68 8.24 -17.08
CA LEU A 90 19.09 9.56 -16.86
C LEU A 90 18.24 9.60 -15.58
N MET A 91 17.81 8.45 -15.07
CA MET A 91 16.93 8.33 -13.89
C MET A 91 17.72 8.01 -12.61
N ARG A 92 18.95 8.52 -12.46
CA ARG A 92 19.88 8.13 -11.37
C ARG A 92 19.30 8.27 -9.97
N GLY A 93 18.37 9.19 -9.74
CA GLY A 93 17.69 9.37 -8.45
C GLY A 93 16.75 8.22 -8.06
N THR A 94 16.30 7.43 -9.03
CA THR A 94 15.37 6.29 -8.83
C THR A 94 15.94 4.96 -9.36
N ALA A 95 17.05 5.02 -10.10
CA ALA A 95 17.71 3.87 -10.69
C ALA A 95 18.60 3.14 -9.67
N TRP A 96 18.43 1.83 -9.57
CA TRP A 96 19.38 0.95 -8.93
C TRP A 96 20.51 0.74 -9.94
N THR A 97 21.70 1.23 -9.62
CA THR A 97 22.90 1.16 -10.47
C THR A 97 23.73 -0.06 -10.13
#